data_AF-A0A496V0D0-F1
#
_entry.id   AF-A0A496V0D0-F1
#
_cell.length_a   1.000
_cell.length_b   1.000
_cell.length_c   1.000
_cell.angle_alpha   90.00
_cell.angle_beta   90.00
_cell.angle_gamma   90.00
#
_symmetry.space_group_name_H-M   'P 1'
#
loop_
_entity.id
_entity.type
_entity.pdbx_description
1 polymer ?
#
loop_
_entity_poly.entity_id
_entity_poly.type
_entity_poly.pdbx_seq_one_letter_code
_entity_poly.pdbx_strand_id
1 'polypeptide(L)'
;MPCHPARARKLLKNEKAAVYRRYPFTIILTHRVGGDLQPIEIKFCKGSRTTGIALVGHFDRGSEVIWAGNLNHRGLQVKSNLVSRRSIRCSL
;
A
#
# COMPACT_ATOMS: atom_id res chain seq x y z
N MET A 1 -14.68 9.88 -0.88
CA MET A 1 -14.83 10.44 0.48
C MET A 1 -13.47 10.92 1.02
N PRO A 2 -12.98 12.10 0.62
CA PRO A 2 -12.49 13.07 1.58
C PRO A 2 -13.69 13.64 2.35
N CYS A 3 -13.49 14.06 3.61
CA CYS A 3 -14.53 14.80 4.35
C CYS A 3 -14.10 16.25 4.53
N HIS A 4 -15.07 17.16 4.58
CA HIS A 4 -14.77 18.57 4.86
C HIS A 4 -14.01 18.66 6.21
N PRO A 5 -12.97 19.51 6.34
CA PRO A 5 -12.18 19.63 7.57
C PRO A 5 -13.03 19.85 8.83
N ALA A 6 -14.17 20.55 8.70
CA ALA A 6 -15.14 20.73 9.79
C ALA A 6 -15.71 19.39 10.30
N ARG A 7 -16.01 18.44 9.41
CA ARG A 7 -16.49 17.10 9.77
C ARG A 7 -15.37 16.28 10.43
N ALA A 8 -14.16 16.33 9.89
CA ALA A 8 -12.99 15.66 10.49
C ALA A 8 -12.75 16.13 11.94
N ARG A 9 -12.78 17.45 12.18
CA ARG A 9 -12.64 18.02 13.53
C ARG A 9 -13.75 17.56 14.48
N LYS A 10 -15.01 17.53 14.03
CA LYS A 10 -16.12 17.01 14.84
C LYS A 10 -15.93 15.54 15.21
N LEU A 11 -15.47 14.71 14.27
CA LEU A 11 -15.22 13.29 14.52
C LEU A 11 -14.09 13.07 15.52
N LEU A 12 -12.98 13.80 15.38
CA LEU A 12 -11.84 13.75 16.30
C LEU A 12 -12.23 14.26 17.69
N LYS A 13 -12.95 15.38 17.78
CA LYS A 13 -13.41 15.95 19.06
C LYS A 13 -14.35 15.01 19.82
N ASN A 14 -15.16 14.24 19.09
CA ASN A 14 -16.10 13.28 19.67
C ASN A 14 -15.49 11.88 19.84
N GLU A 15 -14.16 11.71 19.65
CA GLU A 15 -13.44 10.44 19.78
C GLU A 15 -13.96 9.30 18.88
N LYS A 16 -14.68 9.66 17.81
CA LYS A 16 -15.21 8.71 16.80
C LYS A 16 -14.21 8.39 15.69
N ALA A 17 -13.03 9.02 15.75
CA ALA A 17 -11.94 8.83 14.81
C ALA A 17 -10.60 9.08 15.49
N ALA A 18 -9.54 8.49 14.94
CA ALA A 18 -8.16 8.75 15.32
C ALA A 18 -7.34 9.24 14.13
N VAL A 19 -6.26 9.97 14.38
CA VAL A 19 -5.33 10.38 13.32
C VAL A 19 -4.50 9.15 12.91
N TYR A 20 -4.60 8.76 11.64
CA TYR A 20 -3.85 7.64 11.07
C TYR A 20 -2.52 8.10 10.45
N ARG A 21 -2.55 9.19 9.67
CA ARG A 21 -1.37 9.72 8.97
C ARG A 21 -1.47 11.24 8.85
N ARG A 22 -0.34 11.95 8.94
CA ARG A 22 -0.29 13.42 8.85
C ARG A 22 -0.30 13.94 7.41
N TYR A 23 0.32 13.23 6.47
CA TYR A 23 0.33 13.60 5.05
C TYR A 23 0.26 12.38 4.12
N PRO A 24 -0.77 12.28 3.25
CA PRO A 24 -1.98 13.11 3.28
C PRO A 24 -2.70 12.97 4.63
N PHE A 25 -3.31 14.06 5.11
CA PHE A 25 -3.98 14.04 6.42
C PHE A 25 -5.15 13.06 6.40
N THR A 26 -4.99 11.97 7.15
CA THR A 26 -5.89 10.82 7.10
C THR A 26 -6.36 10.51 8.51
N ILE A 27 -7.67 10.43 8.70
CA ILE A 27 -8.29 9.93 9.93
C ILE A 27 -8.88 8.54 9.69
N ILE A 28 -8.77 7.67 10.69
CA ILE A 28 -9.42 6.36 10.71
C ILE A 28 -10.62 6.42 11.64
N LEU A 29 -11.77 5.92 11.19
CA LEU A 29 -12.99 5.84 12.00
C LEU A 29 -12.89 4.64 12.95
N THR A 30 -13.17 4.84 14.23
CA THR A 30 -13.06 3.79 15.26
C THR A 30 -14.25 2.83 15.26
N HIS A 31 -15.44 3.36 15.00
CA HIS A 31 -16.70 2.61 15.03
C HIS A 31 -17.51 2.85 13.76
N ARG A 32 -16.99 2.39 12.61
CA ARG A 32 -17.73 2.44 11.34
C ARG A 32 -18.34 1.08 11.02
N VAL A 33 -19.66 1.05 10.82
CA VAL A 33 -20.37 -0.09 10.23
C VAL A 33 -20.98 0.37 8.90
N GLY A 34 -20.57 -0.26 7.80
CA GLY A 34 -21.11 0.00 6.45
C GLY A 34 -20.80 1.38 5.84
N GLY A 35 -21.62 1.73 4.85
CA GLY A 35 -21.51 2.95 4.03
C GLY A 35 -20.50 2.85 2.89
N ASP A 36 -20.48 3.88 2.04
CA ASP A 36 -19.70 3.83 0.80
C ASP A 36 -18.18 3.85 1.04
N LEU A 37 -17.48 2.99 0.30
CA LEU A 37 -16.02 2.95 0.26
C LEU A 37 -15.55 3.87 -0.86
N GLN A 38 -14.43 4.56 -0.64
CA GLN A 38 -13.80 5.32 -1.70
C GLN A 38 -13.19 4.33 -2.71
N PRO A 39 -13.39 4.52 -4.02
CA PRO A 39 -12.70 3.71 -5.02
C PRO A 39 -11.19 3.93 -4.92
N ILE A 40 -10.46 2.83 -4.85
CA ILE A 40 -9.00 2.78 -4.82
C ILE A 40 -8.54 1.96 -6.03
N GLU A 41 -7.57 2.50 -6.76
CA GLU A 41 -6.90 1.81 -7.86
C GLU A 41 -5.61 1.16 -7.35
N ILE A 42 -5.38 -0.09 -7.74
CA ILE A 42 -4.14 -0.81 -7.44
C ILE A 42 -3.27 -0.83 -8.69
N LYS A 43 -2.04 -0.34 -8.57
CA LYS A 43 -1.05 -0.33 -9.65
C LYS A 43 0.10 -1.28 -9.35
N PHE A 44 0.46 -2.08 -10.34
CA PHE A 44 1.59 -3.01 -10.28
C PHE A 44 2.61 -2.67 -11.37
N CYS A 45 3.82 -2.28 -10.96
CA CYS A 45 4.96 -2.13 -11.86
C CYS A 45 5.88 -3.34 -11.70
N LYS A 46 5.84 -4.24 -12.69
CA LYS A 46 6.64 -5.47 -12.67
C LYS A 46 8.09 -5.17 -13.08
N GLY A 47 9.03 -5.47 -12.20
CA GLY A 47 10.46 -5.51 -12.52
C GLY A 47 11.01 -6.94 -12.43
N SER A 48 12.22 -7.16 -12.93
CA SER A 48 12.86 -8.48 -12.87
C SER A 48 13.18 -8.92 -11.44
N ARG A 49 13.57 -7.98 -10.58
CA ARG A 49 13.95 -8.21 -9.17
C ARG A 49 12.89 -7.81 -8.15
N THR A 50 12.07 -6.83 -8.49
CA THR A 50 11.13 -6.22 -7.56
C THR A 50 9.87 -5.84 -8.32
N THR A 51 8.70 -6.07 -7.73
CA THR A 51 7.43 -5.50 -8.20
C THR A 51 7.06 -4.33 -7.32
N GLY A 52 6.94 -3.14 -7.91
CA GLY A 52 6.38 -1.97 -7.24
C GLY A 52 4.87 -2.11 -7.15
N ILE A 53 4.31 -1.87 -5.97
CA ILE A 53 2.88 -1.91 -5.69
C ILE A 53 2.49 -0.52 -5.16
N ALA A 54 1.45 0.08 -5.74
CA ALA A 54 0.90 1.34 -5.27
C ALA A 54 -0.62 1.28 -5.15
N LEU A 55 -1.15 1.86 -4.08
CA LEU A 55 -2.57 2.12 -3.88
C LEU A 55 -2.83 3.61 -4.15
N VAL A 56 -3.66 3.89 -5.14
CA VAL A 56 -4.01 5.25 -5.56
C VAL A 56 -5.46 5.51 -5.19
N GLY A 57 -5.69 6.51 -4.36
CA GLY A 57 -7.04 7.01 -4.07
C GLY A 57 -7.44 8.08 -5.06
N HIS A 58 -8.66 8.00 -5.58
CA HIS A 58 -9.24 9.07 -6.40
C HIS A 58 -10.03 10.02 -5.50
N PHE A 59 -9.56 11.26 -5.35
CA PHE A 59 -10.21 12.32 -4.59
C PHE A 59 -10.75 13.38 -5.54
N ASP A 60 -11.68 14.22 -5.06
CA ASP A 60 -12.25 15.32 -5.86
C ASP A 60 -11.20 16.33 -6.36
N ARG A 61 -10.05 16.38 -5.66
CA ARG A 61 -8.90 17.25 -6.01
C ARG A 61 -7.89 16.58 -6.94
N GLY A 62 -8.09 15.31 -7.28
CA GLY A 62 -7.18 14.50 -8.08
C GLY A 62 -6.83 13.15 -7.45
N SER A 63 -5.99 12.39 -8.14
CA SER A 63 -5.51 11.09 -7.70
C SER A 63 -4.25 11.23 -6.84
N GLU A 64 -4.21 10.58 -5.68
CA GLU A 64 -3.06 10.62 -4.76
C GLU A 64 -2.66 9.21 -4.30
N VAL A 65 -1.37 8.98 -4.12
CA VAL A 65 -0.83 7.70 -3.64
C VAL A 65 -1.03 7.59 -2.13
N ILE A 66 -1.90 6.67 -1.71
CA ILE A 66 -2.18 6.41 -0.29
C ILE A 66 -1.10 5.53 0.32
N TRP A 67 -0.64 4.53 -0.44
CA TRP A 67 0.37 3.58 -0.01
C TRP A 67 1.23 3.14 -1.19
N ALA A 68 2.50 2.89 -0.94
CA ALA A 68 3.40 2.28 -1.90
C ALA A 68 4.36 1.34 -1.20
N GLY A 69 4.75 0.27 -1.88
CA GLY A 69 5.68 -0.71 -1.37
C GLY A 69 6.32 -1.52 -2.49
N ASN A 70 7.44 -2.16 -2.17
CA ASN A 70 8.21 -2.97 -3.09
C ASN A 70 8.17 -4.43 -2.66
N LEU A 71 7.68 -5.30 -3.55
CA LEU A 71 7.74 -6.75 -3.38
C LEU A 71 9.03 -7.29 -3.98
N ASN A 72 9.95 -7.75 -3.14
CA ASN A 72 11.22 -8.32 -3.59
C ASN A 72 11.04 -9.76 -4.08
N HIS A 73 11.50 -10.05 -5.30
CA HIS A 73 11.41 -11.37 -5.90
C HIS A 73 12.56 -12.25 -5.45
N ARG A 74 12.23 -13.52 -5.15
CA ARG A 74 13.23 -14.54 -4.78
C ARG A 74 13.76 -15.35 -5.96
N GLY A 75 13.26 -15.12 -7.18
CA GLY A 75 13.59 -15.93 -8.36
C GLY A 75 15.09 -16.00 -8.67
N LEU A 76 15.80 -14.87 -8.62
CA LEU A 76 17.25 -14.84 -8.82
C LEU A 76 18.01 -15.59 -7.73
N GLN A 77 17.59 -15.43 -6.46
CA GLN A 77 18.19 -16.14 -5.32
C GLN A 77 17.99 -17.66 -5.43
N VAL A 78 16.81 -18.09 -5.87
CA VAL A 78 16.53 -19.51 -6.12
C VAL A 78 17.40 -20.02 -7.26
N LYS A 79 17.47 -19.29 -8.39
CA LYS A 79 18.33 -19.64 -9.53
C LYS A 79 19.80 -19.77 -9.12
N SER A 80 20.34 -18.80 -8.37
CA SER A 80 21.73 -18.83 -7.91
C SER A 80 22.00 -20.04 -7.00
N ASN A 81 21.08 -20.36 -6.09
CA ASN A 81 21.20 -21.52 -5.21
C ASN A 81 21.18 -22.84 -5.99
N LEU A 82 20.33 -22.96 -7.03
CA LEU A 82 20.29 -24.13 -7.89
C LEU A 82 21.58 -24.29 -8.72
N VAL A 83 22.11 -23.19 -9.25
CA VAL A 83 23.39 -23.18 -9.99
C VAL A 83 24.54 -23.60 -9.08
N SER A 84 24.61 -23.07 -7.87
CA SER A 84 25.63 -23.45 -6.87
C SER A 84 25.55 -24.94 -6.51
N ARG A 85 24.34 -25.49 -6.29
CA ARG A 85 24.15 -26.93 -6.05
C ARG A 85 24.54 -27.78 -7.27
N ARG A 86 24.31 -27.27 -8.48
CA ARG A 86 24.72 -27.96 -9.72
C ARG A 86 26.24 -27.99 -9.87
N SER A 87 26.93 -26.86 -9.64
CA SER A 87 28.38 -26.79 -9.80
C SER A 87 29.11 -27.77 -8.87
N ILE A 88 28.64 -27.91 -7.63
CA ILE A 88 29.19 -28.90 -6.68
C ILE A 88 29.01 -30.33 -7.21
N ARG A 89 27.82 -30.69 -7.73
CA ARG A 89 27.56 -32.04 -8.28
C ARG A 89 28.37 -32.37 -9.54
N CYS A 90 28.76 -31.35 -10.31
CA CYS A 90 29.47 -31.52 -11.58
C CYS A 90 30.98 -31.23 -11.48
N SER A 91 31.53 -31.19 -10.26
CA SER A 91 32.96 -30.88 -10.01
C SER A 91 33.87 -32.12 -9.92
N LEU A 92 33.47 -33.22 -10.57
CA LEU A 92 34.31 -34.40 -10.82
C LEU A 92 34.78 -34.42 -12.27
#